data_AF-A0A964R994-F1
#
_entry.id   AF-A0A964R994-F1
#
_cell.length_a   1.000
_cell.length_b   1.000
_cell.length_c   1.000
_cell.angle_alpha   90.00
_cell.angle_beta   90.00
_cell.angle_gamma   90.00
#
_symmetry.space_group_name_H-M   'P 1'
#
loop_
_entity.id
_entity.type
_entity.pdbx_description
1 polymer ?
#
loop_
_entity_poly.entity_id
_entity_poly.type
_entity_poly.pdbx_seq_one_letter_code
_entity_poly.pdbx_strand_id
1 'polypeptide(L)' 'MTSRRRAAIQGLCLAAVGLMLIWFFPRAARLAEMAARELRYLWWLTLMIGVGAWLIWGYGRKPRP' A
#
# COMPACT_ATOMS: atom_id res chain seq x y z
N MET A 1 25.78 -28.60 -24.05
CA MET A 1 26.07 -27.16 -23.86
C MET A 1 26.84 -26.98 -22.55
N THR A 2 28.11 -26.62 -22.64
CA THR A 2 29.10 -26.54 -21.54
C THR A 2 28.59 -25.70 -20.36
N SER A 3 28.67 -26.24 -19.13
CA SER A 3 28.08 -25.68 -17.90
C SER A 3 28.40 -24.19 -17.65
N ARG A 4 29.54 -23.70 -18.15
CA ARG A 4 29.93 -22.28 -18.09
C ARG A 4 28.99 -21.36 -18.86
N ARG A 5 28.43 -21.80 -20.00
CA ARG A 5 27.53 -21.00 -20.83
C ARG A 5 26.15 -20.84 -20.18
N ARG A 6 25.66 -21.89 -19.49
CA ARG A 6 24.44 -21.82 -18.68
C ARG A 6 24.60 -20.89 -17.48
N ALA A 7 25.72 -20.97 -16.78
CA ALA A 7 26.02 -20.08 -15.64
C ALA A 7 26.09 -18.60 -16.07
N ALA A 8 26.70 -18.30 -17.22
CA ALA A 8 26.74 -16.94 -17.76
C ALA A 8 25.33 -16.41 -18.10
N ILE A 9 24.48 -17.24 -18.72
CA ILE A 9 23.09 -16.85 -19.05
C ILE A 9 22.26 -16.66 -17.77
N GLN A 10 22.42 -17.52 -16.76
CA GLN A 10 21.76 -17.36 -15.46
C GLN A 10 22.20 -16.07 -14.76
N GLY A 11 23.50 -15.78 -14.74
CA GLY A 11 24.01 -14.53 -14.18
C GLY A 11 23.47 -13.29 -14.90
N LEU A 12 23.38 -13.35 -16.23
CA LEU A 12 22.82 -12.26 -17.03
C LEU A 12 21.31 -12.08 -16.81
N CYS A 13 20.54 -13.16 -16.69
CA CYS A 13 19.14 -13.11 -16.29
C CYS A 13 18.96 -12.53 -14.88
N LEU A 14 19.77 -12.96 -13.91
CA LEU A 14 19.73 -12.44 -12.54
C LEU A 14 20.04 -10.94 -12.51
N ALA A 15 21.06 -10.50 -13.25
CA ALA A 15 21.40 -9.08 -13.36
C ALA A 15 20.28 -8.28 -14.03
N ALA A 16 19.68 -8.79 -15.10
CA ALA A 16 18.56 -8.16 -15.78
C ALA A 16 17.32 -8.02 -14.88
N VAL A 17 16.95 -9.09 -14.17
CA VAL A 17 15.83 -9.08 -13.22
C VAL A 17 16.12 -8.15 -12.04
N GLY A 18 17.34 -8.16 -11.52
CA GLY A 18 17.77 -7.27 -10.44
C GLY A 18 17.67 -5.80 -10.83
N LEU A 19 18.18 -5.43 -12.02
CA LEU A 19 18.06 -4.08 -12.57
C LEU A 19 16.60 -3.69 -12.80
N MET A 20 15.80 -4.60 -13.34
CA MET A 20 14.37 -4.38 -13.55
C MET A 20 13.65 -4.13 -12.23
N LEU A 21 13.94 -4.91 -11.18
CA LEU A 21 13.41 -4.67 -9.84
C LEU A 21 13.82 -3.29 -9.33
N ILE A 22 15.12 -2.95 -9.34
CA ILE A 22 15.62 -1.66 -8.84
C ILE A 22 14.97 -0.47 -9.56
N TRP A 23 14.59 -0.63 -10.83
CA TRP A 23 13.96 0.44 -11.61
C TRP A 23 12.42 0.51 -11.44
N PHE A 24 11.78 -0.63 -11.19
CA PHE A 24 10.32 -0.73 -11.06
C PHE A 24 9.85 -0.52 -9.61
N PHE A 25 10.59 -1.01 -8.62
CA PHE A 25 10.30 -0.85 -7.19
C PHE A 25 10.14 0.60 -6.73
N PRO A 26 11.01 1.57 -7.07
CA PRO A 26 10.84 2.95 -6.62
C PRO A 26 9.61 3.62 -7.25
N ARG A 27 9.19 3.17 -8.43
CA ARG A 27 7.93 3.63 -9.03
C ARG A 27 6.73 3.03 -8.31
N ALA A 28 6.77 1.74 -8.00
CA ALA A 28 5.75 1.07 -7.21
C ALA A 28 5.65 1.65 -5.78
N ALA A 29 6.79 2.00 -5.16
CA ALA A 29 6.86 2.64 -3.87
C ALA A 29 6.21 4.02 -3.88
N ARG A 30 6.46 4.84 -4.92
CA ARG A 30 5.78 6.14 -5.08
C ARG A 30 4.26 6.00 -5.25
N LEU A 31 3.79 4.97 -5.97
CA LEU A 31 2.35 4.68 -6.05
C LEU A 31 1.78 4.25 -4.70
N ALA A 32 2.50 3.40 -3.96
CA ALA A 32 2.12 2.99 -2.63
C ALA A 32 2.10 4.17 -1.64
N GLU A 33 3.03 5.12 -1.76
CA GLU A 33 3.06 6.34 -0.95
C GLU A 33 1.91 7.32 -1.25
N MET A 34 1.46 7.39 -2.51
CA MET A 34 0.26 8.15 -2.87
C MET A 34 -1.00 7.43 -2.35
N ALA A 35 -1.11 6.13 -2.57
CA ALA A 35 -2.22 5.30 -2.12
C ALA A 35 -2.35 5.28 -0.58
N ALA A 36 -1.23 5.24 0.15
CA ALA A 36 -1.22 5.29 1.61
C ALA A 36 -1.73 6.63 2.15
N ARG A 37 -1.46 7.73 1.45
CA ARG A 37 -1.99 9.06 1.79
C ARG A 37 -3.50 9.12 1.60
N GLU A 38 -3.98 8.65 0.45
CA GLU A 38 -5.42 8.58 0.18
C GLU A 38 -6.15 7.65 1.15
N LEU A 39 -5.55 6.50 1.48
CA LEU A 39 -6.09 5.57 2.48
C LEU A 39 -6.22 6.23 3.86
N ARG A 40 -5.25 7.05 4.26
CA ARG A 40 -5.31 7.78 5.54
C ARG A 40 -6.45 8.81 5.55
N TYR A 41 -6.67 9.54 4.47
CA TYR A 41 -7.79 10.48 4.38
C TYR A 41 -9.14 9.77 4.39
N LEU A 42 -9.24 8.65 3.69
CA LEU A 42 -10.45 7.81 3.68
C LEU A 42 -10.76 7.29 5.08
N TRP A 43 -9.73 6.85 5.81
CA TRP A 43 -9.85 6.42 7.21
C TRP A 43 -10.34 7.54 8.13
N TRP A 44 -9.78 8.75 8.00
CA TRP A 44 -10.24 9.93 8.75
C TRP A 44 -11.69 10.29 8.43
N LEU A 45 -12.09 10.18 7.17
CA LEU A 45 -13.47 10.44 6.74
C LEU A 45 -14.43 9.41 7.35
N THR A 46 -14.07 8.13 7.37
CA THR A 46 -14.85 7.09 8.06
C THR A 46 -14.98 7.37 9.56
N LEU A 47 -13.90 7.77 10.23
CA LEU A 47 -13.94 8.15 11.64
C LEU A 47 -14.87 9.34 11.89
N MET A 48 -14.81 10.38 11.05
CA MET A 48 -15.71 11.53 11.14
C MET A 48 -17.18 11.13 10.95
N ILE A 49 -17.47 10.25 9.98
CA ILE A 49 -18.83 9.71 9.79
C ILE A 49 -19.27 8.91 11.02
N GLY A 50 -18.41 8.06 11.56
CA GLY A 50 -18.70 7.28 12.77
C GLY A 50 -19.00 8.16 13.97
N VAL A 51 -18.20 9.22 14.18
CA VAL A 51 -18.43 10.22 15.23
C VAL A 51 -19.72 11.00 14.99
N GLY A 52 -20.01 11.40 13.75
CA GLY A 52 -21.25 12.08 13.39
C GLY A 52 -22.48 11.21 13.65
N ALA A 53 -22.43 9.94 13.23
CA ALA A 53 -23.48 8.95 13.51
C ALA A 53 -23.64 8.71 15.01
N TRP A 54 -22.53 8.63 15.76
CA TRP A 54 -22.54 8.49 17.21
C TRP A 54 -23.11 9.73 17.90
N LEU A 55 -22.84 10.94 17.42
CA LEU A 55 -23.44 12.16 17.94
C LEU A 55 -24.95 12.19 17.68
N ILE A 56 -25.38 11.88 16.45
CA ILE A 56 -26.81 11.84 16.09
C ILE A 56 -27.57 10.83 16.95
N TRP A 57 -26.99 9.64 17.16
CA TRP A 57 -27.67 8.56 17.86
C TRP A 57 -27.45 8.55 19.38
N GLY A 58 -26.29 9.04 19.84
CA GLY A 58 -25.88 9.09 21.24
C GLY A 58 -26.42 10.32 21.98
N TYR A 59 -26.52 11.48 21.32
CA TYR A 59 -27.03 12.71 21.94
C TYR A 59 -28.52 12.63 22.30
N GLY A 60 -29.30 11.82 21.57
CA GLY A 60 -30.73 11.61 21.84
C GLY A 60 -31.06 10.57 22.92
N ARG A 61 -30.07 9.80 23.41
CA ARG A 61 -30.29 8.80 24.46
C ARG A 61 -30.27 9.45 25.83
N LYS A 62 -31.42 10.04 26.21
CA LYS A 62 -31.70 10.49 27.57
C LYS A 62 -31.44 9.31 28.54
N PRO A 63 -30.52 9.42 29.51
CA PRO A 63 -30.45 8.44 30.59
C PRO A 63 -31.79 8.51 31.33
N ARG A 64 -32.56 7.41 31.29
CA ARG A 64 -33.74 7.30 32.14
C ARG A 64 -33.26 7.15 33.59
N PRO A 65 -33.87 7.88 34.54
CA PRO A 65 -33.49 7.84 35.96
C PRO A 65 -33.66 6.44 36.57
#